data_AF-A0A7V2RKX1-F1
#
_entry.id   AF-A0A7V2RKX1-F1
#
_cell.length_a   1.000
_cell.length_b   1.000
_cell.length_c   1.000
_cell.angle_alpha   90.00
_cell.angle_beta   90.00
_cell.angle_gamma   90.00
#
_symmetry.space_group_name_H-M   'P 1'
#
loop_
_entity.id
_entity.type
_entity.pdbx_description
1 polymer ?
#
loop_
_entity_poly.entity_id
_entity_poly.type
_entity_poly.pdbx_seq_one_letter_code
_entity_poly.pdbx_strand_id
1 'polypeptide(L)'
;MKKIAVGEQSFSKIIEGGFLYVDKTPLIHKLITNGKFYFLSRPRRFGKSLLVTTMAELFRGNKELFKDTWIYDKWEWEKHPVILFSFNGIDFKERELEDAIRDEFDRMAANRGLKLSRSCSLWAESHDLN
;
A
#
# COMPACT_ATOMS: atom_id res chain seq x y z
N MET A 1 -4.15 28.77 7.77
CA MET A 1 -2.97 27.93 7.42
C MET A 1 -3.25 26.49 7.83
N LYS A 2 -3.09 25.50 6.93
CA LYS A 2 -3.22 24.07 7.29
C LYS A 2 -2.03 23.63 8.14
N LYS A 3 -2.26 22.75 9.13
CA LYS A 3 -1.20 22.21 10.00
C LYS A 3 -0.43 21.09 9.29
N ILE A 4 0.86 20.95 9.60
CA ILE A 4 1.66 19.80 9.15
C ILE A 4 1.34 18.61 10.06
N ALA A 5 1.06 17.45 9.47
CA ALA A 5 0.80 16.22 10.21
C ALA A 5 2.13 15.61 10.70
N VAL A 6 2.62 16.06 11.85
CA VAL A 6 3.87 15.55 12.42
C VAL A 6 3.64 14.11 12.93
N GLY A 7 4.34 13.14 12.33
CA GLY A 7 4.29 11.74 12.74
C GLY A 7 3.19 10.91 12.07
N GLU A 8 2.19 11.54 11.45
CA GLU A 8 1.18 10.83 10.67
C GLU A 8 1.66 10.58 9.24
N GLN A 9 1.44 9.38 8.73
CA GLN A 9 1.92 8.93 7.42
C GLN A 9 0.83 8.27 6.58
N SER A 10 -0.39 8.16 7.11
CA SER A 10 -1.56 7.70 6.37
C SER A 10 -2.13 8.84 5.53
N PHE A 11 -2.24 8.60 4.22
CA PHE A 11 -2.88 9.54 3.31
C PHE A 11 -4.31 9.90 3.75
N SER A 12 -5.16 8.92 4.03
CA SER A 12 -6.56 9.16 4.44
C SER A 12 -6.64 10.04 5.68
N LYS A 13 -5.87 9.73 6.74
CA LYS A 13 -5.85 10.54 7.97
C LYS A 13 -5.35 11.97 7.76
N ILE A 14 -4.38 12.17 6.85
CA ILE A 14 -3.89 13.51 6.51
C ILE A 14 -5.01 14.33 5.86
N ILE A 15 -5.73 13.74 4.90
CA ILE A 15 -6.81 14.42 4.17
C ILE A 15 -8.02 14.67 5.08
N GLU A 16 -8.50 13.63 5.77
CA GLU A 16 -9.65 13.69 6.68
C GLU A 16 -9.40 14.62 7.87
N GLY A 17 -8.17 14.63 8.39
CA GLY A 17 -7.75 15.53 9.47
C GLY A 17 -7.52 16.99 9.03
N GLY A 18 -7.70 17.31 7.75
CA GLY A 18 -7.51 18.68 7.23
C GLY A 18 -6.05 19.17 7.27
N PHE A 19 -5.08 18.26 7.32
CA PHE A 19 -3.67 18.59 7.35
C PHE A 19 -3.15 19.02 5.97
N LEU A 20 -1.96 19.64 5.96
CA LEU A 20 -1.27 20.00 4.73
C LEU A 20 -0.75 18.73 4.03
N TYR A 21 -1.29 18.47 2.85
CA TYR A 21 -0.78 17.47 1.91
C TYR A 21 -0.19 18.19 0.69
N VAL A 22 1.05 17.83 0.33
CA VAL A 22 1.68 18.32 -0.90
C VAL A 22 1.33 17.34 -2.02
N ASP A 23 0.60 17.81 -3.00
CA ASP A 23 0.11 16.96 -4.08
C ASP A 23 1.25 16.42 -4.95
N LYS A 24 1.51 15.12 -4.81
CA LYS A 24 2.45 14.35 -5.64
C LYS A 24 1.74 13.35 -6.55
N THR A 25 0.42 13.42 -6.64
CA THR A 25 -0.37 12.50 -7.46
C THR A 25 -0.04 12.52 -8.96
N PRO A 26 0.47 13.60 -9.59
CA PRO A 26 0.98 13.54 -10.96
C PRO A 26 2.19 12.61 -11.12
N LEU A 27 3.06 12.56 -10.11
CA LEU A 27 4.21 11.66 -10.11
C LEU A 27 3.74 10.23 -9.89
N ILE A 28 2.80 10.01 -8.97
CA ILE A 28 2.21 8.69 -8.71
C ILE A 28 1.59 8.14 -9.99
N HIS A 29 0.82 8.93 -10.72
CA HIS A 29 0.24 8.53 -11.99
C HIS A 29 1.32 8.09 -13.00
N LYS A 30 2.37 8.91 -13.19
CA LYS A 30 3.50 8.54 -14.07
C LYS A 30 4.20 7.26 -13.64
N LEU A 31 4.35 7.04 -12.33
CA LEU A 31 4.92 5.79 -11.81
C LEU A 31 4.04 4.60 -12.21
N ILE A 32 2.74 4.70 -11.97
CA ILE A 32 1.81 3.58 -12.24
C ILE A 32 1.73 3.27 -13.74
N THR A 33 1.68 4.29 -14.61
CA THR A 33 1.46 4.07 -16.05
C THR A 33 2.72 3.72 -16.84
N ASN A 34 3.90 4.20 -16.42
CA ASN A 34 5.11 4.12 -17.24
C ASN A 34 6.17 3.15 -16.68
N GLY A 35 5.98 2.68 -15.46
CA GLY A 35 6.99 1.89 -14.77
C GLY A 35 6.81 0.39 -14.89
N LYS A 36 7.91 -0.31 -15.18
CA LYS A 36 8.00 -1.76 -14.98
C LYS A 36 8.56 -2.11 -13.59
N PHE A 37 9.52 -1.32 -13.10
CA PHE A 37 10.17 -1.54 -11.82
C PHE A 37 10.68 -0.22 -11.24
N TYR A 38 10.45 0.02 -9.94
CA TYR A 38 11.00 1.18 -9.23
C TYR A 38 11.67 0.77 -7.94
N PHE A 39 12.91 1.23 -7.76
CA PHE A 39 13.61 1.17 -6.49
C PHE A 39 13.46 2.49 -5.73
N LEU A 40 12.70 2.47 -4.64
CA LEU A 40 12.60 3.62 -3.74
C LEU A 40 13.74 3.56 -2.71
N SER A 41 14.77 4.38 -2.93
CA SER A 41 15.92 4.45 -2.01
C SER A 41 15.47 4.72 -0.56
N ARG A 42 16.25 4.25 0.42
CA ARG A 42 15.88 4.22 1.85
C ARG A 42 16.33 5.42 2.72
N PRO A 43 16.25 6.71 2.31
CA PRO A 43 16.39 7.80 3.28
C PRO A 43 15.27 7.76 4.34
N ARG A 44 15.62 7.84 5.63
CA ARG A 44 14.65 7.85 6.74
C ARG A 44 13.76 9.10 6.66
N ARG A 45 12.47 8.98 6.99
CA ARG A 45 11.46 10.08 6.98
C ARG A 45 11.20 10.75 5.62
N PHE A 46 11.56 10.11 4.52
CA PHE A 46 11.35 10.66 3.17
C PHE A 46 9.91 10.53 2.63
N GLY A 47 8.95 10.08 3.45
CA GLY A 47 7.55 9.96 3.03
C GLY A 47 7.22 8.72 2.18
N LYS A 48 8.03 7.66 2.25
CA LYS A 48 7.75 6.38 1.56
C LYS A 48 6.42 5.76 1.99
N SER A 49 6.12 5.74 3.29
CA SER A 49 4.84 5.22 3.78
C SER A 49 3.66 6.06 3.29
N LEU A 50 3.81 7.39 3.24
CA LEU A 50 2.78 8.27 2.68
C LEU A 50 2.52 7.93 1.21
N LEU A 51 3.57 7.79 0.41
CA LEU A 51 3.44 7.39 -1.00
C LEU A 51 2.69 6.06 -1.14
N VAL A 52 3.09 5.02 -0.39
CA VAL A 52 2.47 3.70 -0.46
C VAL A 52 1.00 3.75 -0.02
N THR A 53 0.68 4.49 1.04
CA THR A 53 -0.71 4.64 1.48
C THR A 53 -1.55 5.43 0.48
N THR A 54 -1.01 6.48 -0.14
CA THR A 54 -1.69 7.19 -1.23
C THR A 54 -2.00 6.26 -2.39
N MET A 55 -1.05 5.43 -2.83
CA MET A 55 -1.30 4.43 -3.87
C MET A 55 -2.35 3.40 -3.43
N ALA A 56 -2.30 2.95 -2.19
CA ALA A 56 -3.29 2.02 -1.65
C ALA A 56 -4.72 2.59 -1.68
N GLU A 57 -4.90 3.86 -1.28
CA GLU A 57 -6.19 4.53 -1.33
C GLU A 57 -6.67 4.77 -2.77
N LEU A 58 -5.73 5.03 -3.70
CA LEU A 58 -6.02 5.19 -5.12
C LEU A 58 -6.58 3.88 -5.72
N PHE A 59 -5.89 2.75 -5.51
CA PHE A 59 -6.33 1.44 -6.00
C PHE A 59 -7.57 0.91 -5.27
N ARG A 60 -7.85 1.35 -4.04
CA ARG A 60 -9.12 1.06 -3.34
C ARG A 60 -10.31 1.82 -3.95
N GLY A 61 -10.06 2.80 -4.82
CA GLY A 61 -11.10 3.61 -5.45
C GLY A 61 -11.70 4.66 -4.51
N ASN A 62 -10.96 5.12 -3.49
CA ASN A 62 -11.48 6.08 -2.50
C ASN A 62 -11.47 7.53 -3.03
N LYS A 63 -12.27 7.77 -4.07
CA LYS A 63 -12.34 9.03 -4.87
C LYS A 63 -12.39 10.31 -4.04
N GLU A 64 -13.20 10.33 -2.99
CA GLU A 64 -13.41 11.53 -2.17
C GLU A 64 -12.14 12.02 -1.46
N LEU A 65 -11.19 11.12 -1.15
CA LEU A 65 -9.91 11.51 -0.56
C LEU A 65 -9.03 12.32 -1.52
N PHE A 66 -9.33 12.30 -2.81
CA PHE A 66 -8.51 12.90 -3.86
C PHE A 66 -9.13 14.16 -4.48
N LYS A 67 -10.28 14.64 -3.99
CA LYS A 67 -11.04 15.75 -4.58
C LYS A 67 -10.24 17.02 -4.90
N ASP A 68 -9.22 17.31 -4.09
CA ASP A 68 -8.39 18.51 -4.21
C ASP A 68 -6.99 18.19 -4.79
N THR A 69 -6.82 17.03 -5.44
CA THR A 69 -5.55 16.58 -6.02
C THR A 69 -5.66 16.46 -7.54
N TRP A 70 -4.53 16.59 -8.23
CA TRP A 70 -4.43 16.53 -9.69
C TRP A 70 -4.97 15.23 -10.30
N ILE A 71 -4.87 14.10 -9.59
CA ILE A 71 -5.29 12.79 -10.13
C ILE A 71 -6.82 12.60 -10.12
N TYR A 72 -7.58 13.51 -9.52
CA TYR A 72 -9.02 13.35 -9.28
C TYR A 72 -9.82 13.00 -10.55
N ASP A 73 -9.55 13.73 -11.63
CA ASP A 73 -10.21 13.61 -12.94
C ASP A 73 -9.37 12.82 -13.96
N LYS A 74 -8.27 12.19 -13.51
CA LYS A 74 -7.29 11.47 -14.35
C LYS A 74 -7.20 9.98 -14.00
N TRP A 75 -8.12 9.48 -13.20
CA TRP A 75 -8.12 8.10 -12.72
C TRP A 75 -9.50 7.47 -12.89
N GLU A 76 -9.54 6.21 -13.30
CA GLU A 76 -10.78 5.48 -13.61
C GLU A 76 -11.55 4.98 -12.36
N TRP A 77 -11.05 5.25 -11.16
CA TRP A 77 -11.68 4.92 -9.86
C TRP A 77 -12.19 3.48 -9.72
N GLU A 78 -11.63 2.55 -10.49
CA GLU A 78 -11.89 1.12 -10.36
C GLU A 78 -11.38 0.63 -9.00
N LYS A 79 -12.16 -0.25 -8.37
CA LYS A 79 -11.83 -0.81 -7.07
C LYS A 79 -11.05 -2.10 -7.25
N HIS A 80 -9.84 -2.12 -6.72
CA HIS A 80 -9.00 -3.30 -6.68
C HIS A 80 -8.80 -3.79 -5.24
N PRO A 81 -8.65 -5.11 -5.02
CA PRO A 81 -8.26 -5.63 -3.73
C PRO A 81 -6.83 -5.19 -3.40
N VAL A 82 -6.66 -4.40 -2.34
CA VAL A 82 -5.36 -3.89 -1.91
C VAL A 82 -4.90 -4.52 -0.60
N ILE A 83 -3.77 -5.23 -0.67
CA ILE A 83 -3.04 -5.76 0.48
C ILE A 83 -1.88 -4.83 0.79
N LEU A 84 -1.95 -4.14 1.93
CA LEU A 84 -0.85 -3.34 2.45
C LEU A 84 -0.13 -4.14 3.53
N PHE A 85 1.08 -4.62 3.23
CA PHE A 85 1.88 -5.44 4.12
C PHE A 85 3.07 -4.64 4.66
N SER A 86 3.35 -4.76 5.97
CA SER A 86 4.44 -4.04 6.64
C SER A 86 5.24 -4.99 7.52
N PHE A 87 6.55 -5.03 7.31
CA PHE A 87 7.49 -5.75 8.18
C PHE A 87 7.81 -5.00 9.47
N ASN A 88 7.37 -3.74 9.61
CA ASN A 88 7.59 -2.98 10.84
C ASN A 88 6.75 -3.62 11.97
N GLY A 89 7.42 -4.26 12.93
CA GLY A 89 6.77 -4.90 14.07
C GLY A 89 6.61 -6.43 13.95
N ILE A 90 7.07 -7.04 12.85
CA ILE A 90 7.21 -8.49 12.77
C ILE A 90 8.51 -8.85 13.49
N ASP A 91 8.42 -9.62 14.57
CA ASP A 91 9.61 -10.20 15.21
C ASP A 91 10.04 -11.43 14.40
N PHE A 92 11.25 -11.40 13.88
CA PHE A 92 11.87 -12.49 13.13
C PHE A 92 13.23 -12.87 13.74
N LYS A 93 13.53 -12.39 14.95
CA LYS A 93 14.79 -12.71 15.63
C LYS A 93 14.74 -14.06 16.34
N GLU A 94 13.56 -14.44 16.82
CA GLU A 94 13.36 -15.68 17.59
C GLU A 94 12.46 -16.70 16.86
N ARG A 95 12.11 -16.42 15.61
CA ARG A 95 11.25 -17.27 14.76
C ARG A 95 11.63 -17.19 13.29
N GLU A 96 11.34 -18.24 12.55
CA GLU A 96 11.54 -18.27 11.09
C GLU A 96 10.72 -17.17 10.41
N LEU A 97 11.34 -16.51 9.42
CA LEU A 97 10.69 -15.43 8.66
C LEU A 97 9.39 -15.90 7.99
N GLU A 98 9.38 -17.14 7.52
CA GLU A 98 8.23 -17.76 6.88
C GLU A 98 7.02 -17.78 7.83
N ASP A 99 7.22 -18.24 9.06
CA ASP A 99 6.15 -18.28 10.07
C ASP A 99 5.67 -16.87 10.40
N ALA A 100 6.59 -15.92 10.53
CA ALA A 100 6.26 -14.54 10.85
C ALA A 100 5.43 -13.87 9.75
N ILE A 101 5.71 -14.18 8.49
CA ILE A 101 4.91 -13.74 7.34
C ILE A 101 3.54 -14.43 7.34
N ARG A 102 3.47 -15.74 7.62
CA ARG A 102 2.21 -16.50 7.68
C ARG A 102 1.25 -15.91 8.72
N ASP A 103 1.73 -15.67 9.93
CA ASP A 103 0.92 -15.07 11.00
C ASP A 103 0.38 -13.70 10.63
N GLU A 104 1.20 -12.87 9.96
CA GLU A 104 0.76 -11.56 9.52
C GLU A 104 -0.34 -11.66 8.45
N PHE A 105 -0.23 -12.60 7.51
CA PHE A 105 -1.30 -12.86 6.54
C PHE A 105 -2.57 -13.39 7.19
N ASP A 106 -2.47 -14.33 8.14
CA ASP A 106 -3.61 -14.86 8.87
C ASP A 106 -4.30 -13.74 9.68
N ARG A 107 -3.52 -12.86 10.32
CA ARG A 107 -4.02 -11.66 11.01
C ARG A 107 -4.74 -10.72 10.05
N MET A 108 -4.15 -10.46 8.88
CA MET A 108 -4.75 -9.62 7.84
C MET A 108 -6.06 -10.20 7.28
N ALA A 109 -6.13 -11.53 7.15
CA ALA A 109 -7.33 -12.23 6.69
C ALA A 109 -8.42 -12.21 7.76
N ALA A 110 -8.09 -12.53 9.01
CA ALA A 110 -9.01 -12.49 10.14
C ALA A 110 -9.64 -11.10 10.33
N ASN A 111 -8.84 -10.03 10.21
CA ASN A 111 -9.34 -8.64 10.26
C ASN A 111 -10.35 -8.30 9.15
N ARG A 112 -10.39 -9.09 8.08
CA ARG A 112 -11.34 -8.96 6.96
C ARG A 112 -12.46 -10.00 7.02
N GLY A 113 -12.53 -10.81 8.09
CA GLY A 113 -13.48 -11.92 8.19
C GLY A 113 -13.19 -13.08 7.25
N LEU A 114 -11.95 -13.18 6.73
CA LEU A 114 -11.51 -14.22 5.82
C LEU A 114 -10.74 -15.30 6.57
N LYS A 115 -10.91 -16.56 6.16
CA LYS A 115 -10.07 -17.67 6.59
C LYS A 115 -9.22 -18.12 5.41
N LEU A 116 -7.91 -18.05 5.55
CA LEU A 116 -6.99 -18.56 4.53
C LEU A 116 -7.06 -20.08 4.54
N SER A 117 -7.18 -20.68 3.37
CA SER A 117 -7.06 -22.12 3.18
C SER A 117 -5.77 -22.41 2.41
N ARG A 118 -5.11 -23.52 2.74
CA ARG A 118 -3.96 -23.99 1.97
C ARG A 118 -4.46 -24.68 0.71
N SER A 119 -4.76 -23.89 -0.32
CA SER A 119 -4.82 -24.41 -1.69
C SER A 119 -3.85 -23.59 -2.53
N CYS A 120 -2.66 -24.13 -2.76
CA CYS A 120 -1.76 -23.57 -3.76
C CYS A 120 -1.27 -24.72 -4.64
N SER A 121 -2.03 -24.98 -5.72
CA SER A 121 -1.64 -25.84 -6.84
C SER A 121 -0.94 -25.05 -7.97
N LEU A 122 -0.87 -23.72 -7.86
CA LEU A 122 -0.45 -22.82 -8.95
C LEU A 122 1.06 -22.82 -9.24
N TRP A 123 1.89 -23.51 -8.45
CA TRP A 123 3.34 -23.63 -8.65
C TRP A 123 3.79 -25.02 -9.07
N ALA A 124 2.88 -26.00 -9.18
CA ALA A 124 3.21 -27.36 -9.58
C ALA A 124 3.36 -27.51 -11.11
N GLU A 125 2.79 -26.61 -11.91
CA GLU A 125 2.78 -26.73 -13.39
C GLU A 125 3.89 -25.93 -14.09
N SER A 126 4.67 -25.12 -13.38
CA SER A 126 5.66 -24.22 -14.00
C SER A 126 7.12 -24.71 -13.89
N HIS A 127 7.37 -25.90 -13.34
CA HIS A 127 8.70 -26.50 -13.27
C HIS A 127 8.99 -27.60 -14.32
N ASP A 128 8.03 -27.91 -15.20
CA ASP A 128 8.20 -28.87 -16.31
C ASP A 128 8.40 -28.19 -17.69
N LEU A 129 9.04 -27.03 -17.72
CA LEU A 129 9.53 -26.41 -18.97
C LEU A 129 10.92 -25.78 -18.77
N ASN A 130 11.95 -26.64 -18.63
CA ASN A 130 13.25 -26.61 -19.33
C ASN A 130 14.27 -27.50 -18.62
#